data_AF-A0A0M2SJI6-F1
#
_entry.id   AF-A0A0M2SJI6-F1
#
_cell.length_a   1.000
_cell.length_b   1.000
_cell.length_c   1.000
_cell.angle_alpha   90.00
_cell.angle_beta   90.00
_cell.angle_gamma   90.00
#
_symmetry.space_group_name_H-M   'P 1'
#
loop_
_entity.id
_entity.type
_entity.pdbx_description
1 polymer ?
#
loop_
_entity_poly.entity_id
_entity_poly.type
_entity_poly.pdbx_seq_one_letter_code
_entity_poly.pdbx_strand_id
1 'polypeptide(L)'
;MNGILFINNRIELNGLSREESFHLQKESLIHFIDQHHIKAVTLNPFQLNSHYTILHALYYDLKGTSQPIGCLACYSPAVLDDFINTYPARWLIIKSYFGKVLPVCP
;
A
#
# COMPACT_ATOMS: atom_id res chain seq x y z
N MET A 1 0.19 -13.40 8.27
CA MET A 1 -0.52 -13.21 6.97
C MET A 1 0.45 -12.57 5.99
N ASN A 2 0.33 -12.81 4.68
CA ASN A 2 1.17 -12.13 3.68
C ASN A 2 0.53 -10.78 3.27
N GLY A 3 1.35 -9.77 2.98
CA GLY A 3 0.82 -8.44 2.67
C GLY A 3 1.75 -7.59 1.82
N ILE A 4 1.16 -6.61 1.16
CA ILE A 4 1.87 -5.58 0.40
C ILE A 4 1.75 -4.25 1.15
N LEU A 5 2.86 -3.52 1.23
CA LEU A 5 2.91 -2.18 1.79
C LEU A 5 2.69 -1.14 0.70
N PHE A 6 1.85 -0.14 0.97
CA PHE A 6 1.67 1.01 0.09
C PHE A 6 1.91 2.33 0.83
N ILE A 7 2.75 3.18 0.25
CA ILE A 7 3.06 4.53 0.74
C ILE A 7 2.76 5.52 -0.36
N ASN A 8 1.87 6.48 -0.13
CA ASN A 8 1.65 7.55 -1.09
C ASN A 8 2.71 8.65 -0.87
N ASN A 9 3.65 8.80 -1.81
CA ASN A 9 4.71 9.81 -1.73
C ASN A 9 4.31 11.18 -2.32
N ARG A 10 3.02 11.36 -2.67
CA ARG A 10 2.48 12.59 -3.25
C ARG A 10 1.51 13.33 -2.32
N ILE A 11 1.16 12.72 -1.19
CA ILE A 11 0.23 13.30 -0.21
C ILE A 11 0.98 14.05 0.89
N GLU A 12 0.37 15.13 1.36
CA GLU A 12 0.76 15.87 2.56
C GLU A 12 -0.25 15.52 3.67
N LEU A 13 0.24 15.03 4.80
CA LEU A 13 -0.57 14.53 5.91
C LEU A 13 -0.42 15.45 7.11
N ASN A 14 -1.52 15.86 7.72
CA ASN A 14 -1.52 16.61 9.00
C ASN A 14 -0.66 17.89 8.98
N GLY A 15 -0.56 18.57 7.82
CA GLY A 15 0.27 19.77 7.65
C GLY A 15 1.77 19.51 7.49
N LEU A 16 2.18 18.23 7.40
CA LEU A 16 3.56 17.83 7.12
C LEU A 16 3.88 17.98 5.63
N SER A 17 5.15 18.24 5.31
CA SER A 17 5.66 18.16 3.95
C SER A 17 5.52 16.73 3.39
N ARG A 18 5.68 16.56 2.07
CA ARG A 18 5.62 15.24 1.42
C ARG A 18 6.69 14.29 1.93
N GLU A 19 7.88 14.79 2.21
CA GLU A 19 8.99 13.99 2.73
C GLU A 19 8.68 13.51 4.16
N GLU A 20 8.26 14.41 5.04
CA GLU A 20 7.84 14.06 6.41
C GLU A 20 6.64 13.10 6.38
N SER A 21 5.67 13.33 5.50
CA SER A 21 4.52 12.44 5.30
C SER A 21 4.96 11.06 4.82
N PHE A 22 5.95 10.98 3.94
CA PHE A 22 6.51 9.70 3.49
C PHE A 22 7.18 8.95 4.66
N HIS A 23 7.99 9.64 5.46
CA HIS A 23 8.65 9.05 6.62
C HIS A 23 7.64 8.58 7.68
N LEU A 24 6.63 9.40 7.99
CA LEU A 24 5.54 9.05 8.90
C LEU A 24 4.82 7.78 8.46
N GLN A 25 4.43 7.70 7.18
CA GLN A 25 3.78 6.51 6.62
C GLN A 25 4.69 5.28 6.72
N LYS A 26 5.97 5.43 6.35
CA LYS A 26 6.95 4.34 6.35
C LYS A 26 7.16 3.76 7.75
N GLU A 27 7.42 4.60 8.73
CA GLU A 27 7.66 4.17 10.12
C GLU A 27 6.42 3.51 10.70
N SER A 28 5.25 4.11 10.51
CA SER A 28 3.97 3.58 10.98
C SER A 28 3.69 2.19 10.38
N LEU A 29 3.94 2.02 9.07
CA LEU A 29 3.74 0.74 8.40
C LEU A 29 4.73 -0.33 8.85
N ILE A 30 6.00 0.02 9.04
CA ILE A 30 7.02 -0.92 9.56
C ILE A 30 6.61 -1.43 10.93
N HIS A 31 6.19 -0.54 11.83
CA HIS A 31 5.74 -0.94 13.16
C HIS A 31 4.47 -1.81 13.10
N PHE A 32 3.51 -1.42 12.28
CA PHE A 32 2.26 -2.14 12.11
C PHE A 32 2.47 -3.58 11.61
N ILE A 33 3.32 -3.78 10.60
CA ILE A 33 3.55 -5.14 10.08
C ILE A 33 4.28 -6.03 11.08
N ASP A 34 5.15 -5.47 11.91
CA ASP A 34 5.84 -6.20 12.97
C ASP A 34 4.84 -6.66 14.04
N GLN A 35 4.05 -5.72 14.57
CA GLN A 35 3.00 -6.01 15.57
C GLN A 35 1.98 -7.05 15.08
N HIS A 36 1.55 -6.96 13.82
CA HIS A 36 0.56 -7.85 13.24
C HIS A 36 1.15 -9.10 12.57
N HIS A 37 2.46 -9.32 12.66
CA HIS A 37 3.17 -10.44 12.05
C HIS A 37 2.82 -10.61 10.55
N ILE A 38 2.77 -9.48 9.84
CA ILE A 38 2.52 -9.43 8.40
C ILE A 38 3.85 -9.66 7.68
N LYS A 39 3.91 -10.70 6.86
CA LYS A 39 5.05 -10.99 5.99
C LYS A 39 4.93 -10.16 4.72
N ALA A 40 5.79 -9.16 4.56
CA ALA A 40 5.84 -8.35 3.35
C ALA A 40 6.17 -9.22 2.13
N VAL A 41 5.41 -9.08 1.05
CA VAL A 41 5.61 -9.80 -0.22
C VAL A 41 6.14 -8.83 -1.27
N THR A 42 7.18 -9.27 -1.95
CA THR A 42 7.72 -8.60 -3.13
C THR A 42 7.23 -9.36 -4.37
N LEU A 43 6.43 -8.72 -5.21
CA LEU A 43 5.96 -9.34 -6.47
C LEU A 43 6.97 -9.13 -7.60
N ASN A 44 7.63 -7.97 -7.63
CA ASN A 44 8.63 -7.64 -8.63
C ASN A 44 10.04 -7.91 -8.09
N PRO A 45 10.82 -8.85 -8.65
CA PRO A 45 12.16 -9.17 -8.16
C PRO A 45 13.15 -8.00 -8.28
N PHE A 46 12.83 -6.99 -9.09
CA PHE A 46 13.64 -5.78 -9.26
C PHE A 46 13.18 -4.61 -8.37
N GLN A 47 12.23 -4.84 -7.46
CA GLN A 47 11.73 -3.81 -6.55
C GLN A 47 12.82 -3.42 -5.54
N LEU A 48 13.18 -2.13 -5.53
CA LEU A 48 14.25 -1.61 -4.66
C LEU A 48 13.81 -1.45 -3.20
N ASN A 49 12.52 -1.19 -2.98
CA ASN A 49 11.94 -0.94 -1.66
C ASN A 49 10.96 -2.04 -1.27
N SER A 50 10.78 -2.29 0.02
CA SER A 50 9.77 -3.24 0.52
C SER A 50 8.31 -2.77 0.39
N HIS A 51 8.06 -1.64 -0.27
CA HIS A 51 6.74 -1.03 -0.44
C HIS A 51 6.55 -0.51 -1.86
N TYR A 52 5.28 -0.39 -2.26
CA TYR A 52 4.87 0.30 -3.47
C TYR A 52 4.55 1.76 -3.18
N THR A 53 4.82 2.62 -4.15
CA THR A 53 4.40 4.03 -4.12
C THR A 53 3.44 4.41 -5.25
N ILE A 54 3.22 3.50 -6.20
CA ILE A 54 2.39 3.72 -7.39
C ILE A 54 1.42 2.56 -7.55
N LEU A 55 0.12 2.81 -7.36
CA LEU A 55 -0.93 1.77 -7.49
C LEU A 55 -1.05 1.20 -8.91
N HIS A 56 -0.74 1.98 -9.94
CA HIS A 56 -0.68 1.46 -11.32
C HIS A 56 0.43 0.41 -11.51
N ALA A 57 1.60 0.61 -10.88
CA ALA A 57 2.69 -0.36 -10.91
C ALA A 57 2.33 -1.62 -10.11
N LEU A 58 1.76 -1.43 -8.91
CA LEU A 58 1.21 -2.53 -8.13
C LEU A 58 0.20 -3.36 -8.95
N TYR A 59 -0.73 -2.69 -9.63
CA TYR A 59 -1.71 -3.39 -10.47
C TYR A 59 -1.08 -4.18 -11.62
N TYR A 60 -0.01 -3.66 -12.23
CA TYR A 60 0.72 -4.37 -13.27
C TYR A 60 1.31 -5.68 -12.72
N ASP A 61 2.00 -5.60 -11.57
CA ASP A 61 2.61 -6.78 -10.93
C ASP A 61 1.56 -7.77 -10.42
N LEU A 62 0.42 -7.28 -9.91
CA LEU A 62 -0.72 -8.11 -9.48
C LEU A 62 -1.32 -8.94 -10.63
N LYS A 63 -1.26 -8.48 -11.88
CA LYS A 63 -1.73 -9.29 -13.02
C LYS A 63 -0.86 -10.53 -13.26
N GLY A 64 0.42 -10.47 -12.89
CA GLY A 64 1.38 -11.56 -13.09
C GLY A 64 1.42 -12.56 -11.94
N THR A 65 0.76 -12.28 -10.80
CA THR A 65 0.79 -13.17 -9.64
C THR A 65 -0.39 -14.14 -9.64
N SER A 66 -0.10 -15.40 -9.33
CA SER A 66 -1.10 -16.43 -9.01
C SER A 66 -1.31 -16.57 -7.49
N GLN A 67 -0.52 -15.85 -6.69
CA GLN A 67 -0.56 -15.99 -5.23
C GLN A 67 -1.64 -15.12 -4.62
N PRO A 68 -2.50 -15.67 -3.76
CA PRO A 68 -3.43 -14.86 -2.99
C PRO A 68 -2.66 -13.97 -2.01
N ILE A 69 -3.00 -12.69 -1.95
CA ILE A 69 -2.37 -11.73 -1.02
C ILE A 69 -3.35 -11.43 0.10
N GLY A 70 -2.91 -11.63 1.33
CA GLY A 70 -3.75 -11.47 2.51
C GLY A 70 -4.19 -10.03 2.72
N CYS A 71 -3.29 -9.05 2.60
CA CYS A 71 -3.66 -7.65 2.75
C CYS A 71 -2.85 -6.64 1.93
N LEU A 72 -3.47 -5.50 1.66
CA LEU A 72 -2.79 -4.25 1.34
C LEU A 72 -2.76 -3.39 2.60
N ALA A 73 -1.57 -3.15 3.15
CA ALA A 73 -1.38 -2.27 4.30
C ALA A 73 -1.03 -0.86 3.82
N CYS A 74 -1.74 0.14 4.33
CA CYS A 74 -1.52 1.55 4.02
C CYS A 74 -1.60 2.38 5.31
N TYR A 75 -1.08 3.61 5.29
CA TYR A 75 -1.09 4.44 6.50
C TYR A 75 -2.51 4.81 6.94
N SER A 76 -3.35 5.30 6.02
CA SER A 76 -4.75 5.63 6.27
C SER A 76 -5.57 5.47 4.98
N PRO A 77 -6.91 5.51 5.01
CA PRO A 77 -7.71 5.49 3.78
C PRO A 77 -7.37 6.66 2.85
N ALA A 78 -7.08 7.84 3.42
CA ALA A 78 -6.79 9.07 2.70
C ALA A 78 -5.64 8.94 1.69
N VAL A 79 -4.66 8.07 1.96
CA VAL A 79 -3.52 7.86 1.04
C VAL A 79 -3.93 7.20 -0.27
N LEU A 80 -5.14 6.62 -0.34
CA LEU A 80 -5.71 5.98 -1.53
C LEU A 80 -6.76 6.86 -2.23
N ASP A 81 -7.34 7.86 -1.55
CA ASP A 81 -8.54 8.59 -1.99
C ASP A 81 -8.39 9.20 -3.39
N ASP A 82 -7.26 9.87 -3.67
CA ASP A 82 -7.00 10.47 -4.98
C ASP A 82 -7.10 9.43 -6.11
N PHE A 83 -6.53 8.25 -5.90
CA PHE A 83 -6.59 7.15 -6.86
C PHE A 83 -7.99 6.54 -6.96
N ILE A 84 -8.68 6.36 -5.83
CA ILE A 84 -10.03 5.79 -5.80
C ILE A 84 -11.02 6.70 -6.52
N ASN A 85 -10.93 8.01 -6.29
CA ASN A 85 -11.78 9.01 -6.91
C ASN A 85 -11.50 9.13 -8.41
N THR A 86 -10.22 9.07 -8.81
CA THR A 86 -9.82 9.19 -10.22
C THR A 86 -10.08 7.89 -11.00
N TYR A 87 -9.90 6.72 -10.39
CA TYR A 87 -9.95 5.41 -11.05
C TYR A 87 -10.76 4.36 -10.28
N PRO A 88 -12.06 4.60 -10.02
CA PRO A 88 -12.86 3.74 -9.13
C PRO A 88 -12.94 2.29 -9.62
N ALA A 89 -13.16 2.06 -10.92
CA ALA A 89 -13.21 0.72 -11.48
C ALA A 89 -11.86 -0.02 -11.36
N ARG A 90 -10.73 0.69 -11.55
CA ARG A 90 -9.40 0.09 -11.40
C ARG A 90 -9.10 -0.22 -9.94
N TRP A 91 -9.53 0.64 -9.02
CA TRP A 91 -9.42 0.36 -7.59
C TRP A 91 -10.19 -0.90 -7.19
N LEU A 92 -11.42 -1.10 -7.68
CA LEU A 92 -12.19 -2.31 -7.40
C LEU A 92 -11.42 -3.58 -7.79
N ILE A 93 -10.77 -3.57 -8.96
CA ILE A 93 -9.94 -4.70 -9.42
C ILE A 93 -8.70 -4.86 -8.55
N ILE A 94 -7.99 -3.78 -8.20
CA ILE A 94 -6.81 -3.87 -7.31
C ILE A 94 -7.24 -4.44 -5.96
N LYS A 95 -8.31 -3.91 -5.38
CA LYS A 95 -8.86 -4.34 -4.09
C LYS A 95 -9.23 -5.82 -4.09
N SER A 96 -9.72 -6.37 -5.20
CA SER A 96 -10.09 -7.79 -5.28
C SER A 96 -8.91 -8.76 -5.20
N TYR A 97 -7.66 -8.31 -5.39
CA TYR A 97 -6.47 -9.15 -5.16
C TYR A 97 -6.14 -9.37 -3.68
N PHE A 98 -6.74 -8.57 -2.80
CA PHE A 98 -6.42 -8.57 -1.37
C PHE A 98 -7.58 -9.12 -0.55
N GLY A 99 -7.27 -9.97 0.43
CA GLY A 99 -8.27 -10.39 1.42
C GLY A 99 -8.82 -9.22 2.24
N LYS A 100 -7.99 -8.19 2.48
CA LYS A 100 -8.37 -6.95 3.18
C LYS A 100 -7.44 -5.78 2.86
N VAL A 101 -7.97 -4.57 2.98
CA VAL A 101 -7.18 -3.33 3.01
C VAL A 101 -7.09 -2.90 4.48
N LEU A 102 -5.87 -2.73 4.98
CA LEU A 102 -5.60 -2.45 6.39
C LEU A 102 -4.96 -1.06 6.54
N PRO A 103 -5.71 -0.04 6.96
CA PRO A 103 -5.14 1.22 7.38
C PRO A 103 -4.48 1.07 8.77
N VAL A 104 -3.32 1.70 8.98
CA VAL A 104 -2.69 1.82 10.31
C VAL A 104 -3.47 2.80 11.19
N CYS A 105 -3.83 3.95 10.61
CA CYS A 105 -4.69 4.97 11.19
C CYS A 105 -6.03 4.97 10.44
N PRO A 106 -7.16 4.67 11.11
CA PRO A 106 -8.48 4.72 10.47
C PRO A 106 -8.86 6.13 10.02
#